data_AF-A0A0R2XSC5-F1
#
_entry.id   AF-A0A0R2XSC5-F1
#
_cell.length_a   1.000
_cell.length_b   1.000
_cell.length_c   1.000
_cell.angle_alpha   90.00
_cell.angle_beta   90.00
_cell.angle_gamma   90.00
#
_symmetry.space_group_name_H-M   'P 1'
#
loop_
_entity.id
_entity.type
_entity.pdbx_description
1 polymer ?
#
loop_
_entity_poly.entity_id
_entity_poly.type
_entity_poly.pdbx_seq_one_letter_code
_entity_poly.pdbx_strand_id
1 'polypeptide(L)'
;MILTDDNPRAEEGGAIIDQILSGFAGPDAVVRMRDRAEAIATVIAAAKPGAVILIAGKGHENYQEINGERQPFSDVEHARAAILKRSLMRGAT
;
A
#
# COMPACT_ATOMS: atom_id res chain seq x y z
N MET A 1 3.72 -9.61 4.04
CA MET A 1 2.51 -8.97 3.46
C MET A 1 2.30 -7.64 4.19
N ILE A 2 1.81 -6.61 3.49
CA ILE A 2 1.47 -5.33 4.12
C ILE A 2 -0.03 -5.11 3.99
N LEU A 3 -0.71 -4.79 5.09
CA LEU A 3 -2.08 -4.29 5.09
C LEU A 3 -2.06 -2.77 5.22
N THR A 4 -2.84 -2.12 4.38
CA THR A 4 -2.91 -0.66 4.23
C THR A 4 -4.33 -0.23 3.94
N ASP A 5 -4.60 1.06 4.07
CA ASP A 5 -5.87 1.61 3.62
C ASP A 5 -6.11 1.42 2.12
N ASP A 6 -7.38 1.21 1.80
CA ASP A 6 -7.94 1.43 0.47
C ASP A 6 -8.85 2.66 0.55
N ASN A 7 -10.17 2.49 0.54
CA ASN A 7 -11.13 3.56 0.80
C ASN A 7 -11.78 3.28 2.16
N PRO A 8 -11.22 3.78 3.29
CA PRO A 8 -11.84 3.59 4.60
C PRO A 8 -13.21 4.27 4.71
N ARG A 9 -13.53 5.21 3.80
CA ARG A 9 -14.81 5.95 3.82
C ARG A 9 -15.01 6.59 5.19
N ALA A 10 -16.13 6.33 5.86
CA ALA A 10 -16.43 6.86 7.18
C ALA A 10 -15.95 5.96 8.34
N GLU A 11 -15.29 4.84 8.06
CA GLU A 11 -14.81 3.92 9.07
C GLU A 11 -13.39 4.27 9.51
N GLU A 12 -13.10 4.04 10.79
CA GLU A 12 -11.73 4.04 11.29
C GLU A 12 -10.98 2.86 10.69
N GLY A 13 -10.14 3.09 9.68
CA GLY A 13 -9.56 1.95 8.97
C GLY A 13 -8.63 1.10 9.85
N GLY A 14 -8.14 1.60 11.00
CA GLY A 14 -7.44 0.76 11.97
C GLY A 14 -8.31 -0.42 12.41
N ALA A 15 -9.60 -0.15 12.63
CA ALA A 15 -10.59 -1.18 12.93
C ALA A 15 -10.81 -2.14 11.74
N ILE A 16 -10.80 -1.65 10.51
CA ILE A 16 -10.87 -2.50 9.30
C ILE A 16 -9.66 -3.45 9.25
N ILE A 17 -8.44 -2.93 9.48
CA ILE A 17 -7.22 -3.76 9.49
C ILE A 17 -7.31 -4.82 10.60
N ASP A 18 -7.78 -4.45 11.79
CA ASP A 18 -7.95 -5.39 12.90
C ASP A 18 -8.97 -6.49 12.57
N GLN A 19 -10.07 -6.14 11.90
CA GLN A 19 -11.04 -7.12 11.39
C GLN A 19 -10.42 -8.05 10.35
N ILE A 20 -9.67 -7.53 9.38
CA ILE A 20 -8.95 -8.36 8.38
C ILE A 20 -8.01 -9.33 9.09
N LEU A 21 -7.22 -8.86 10.05
CA LEU A 21 -6.24 -9.67 10.78
C LEU A 21 -6.89 -10.75 11.65
N SER A 22 -8.13 -10.56 12.11
CA SER A 22 -8.85 -11.60 12.85
C SER A 22 -9.06 -12.89 12.05
N GLY A 23 -9.01 -12.82 10.71
CA GLY A 23 -9.05 -13.98 9.82
C GLY A 23 -7.70 -14.66 9.59
N PHE A 24 -6.60 -14.15 10.13
CA PHE A 24 -5.25 -14.70 9.90
C PHE A 24 -4.86 -15.70 10.99
N ALA A 25 -4.29 -16.83 10.60
CA ALA A 25 -3.68 -17.78 11.53
C ALA A 25 -2.36 -17.27 12.15
N GLY A 26 -1.72 -16.28 11.51
CA GLY A 26 -0.45 -15.68 11.96
C GLY A 26 -0.43 -14.17 11.74
N PRO A 27 -1.21 -13.38 12.50
CA PRO A 27 -1.36 -11.94 12.29
C PRO A 27 -0.04 -11.17 12.54
N ASP A 28 0.86 -11.68 13.38
CA ASP A 28 2.14 -11.03 13.69
C ASP A 28 3.13 -11.01 12.51
N ALA A 29 2.94 -11.88 11.52
CA ALA A 29 3.74 -11.89 10.29
C ALA A 29 3.27 -10.83 9.27
N VAL A 30 2.20 -10.08 9.58
CA VAL A 30 1.60 -9.08 8.70
C VAL A 30 1.98 -7.69 9.17
N VAL A 31 2.55 -6.90 8.27
CA VAL A 31 2.90 -5.50 8.55
C VAL A 31 1.66 -4.64 8.42
N ARG A 32 1.35 -3.83 9.45
CA ARG A 32 0.32 -2.79 9.40
C ARG A 32 0.96 -1.48 8.97
N MET A 33 0.50 -0.89 7.87
CA MET A 33 0.96 0.41 7.39
C MET A 33 -0.23 1.14 6.79
N ARG A 34 -0.83 2.07 7.52
CA ARG A 34 -2.11 2.71 7.17
C ARG A 34 -2.00 3.49 5.85
N ASP A 35 -0.92 4.25 5.69
CA ASP A 35 -0.67 5.06 4.51
C ASP A 35 -0.38 4.16 3.29
N ARG A 36 -1.24 4.27 2.29
CA ARG A 36 -1.16 3.46 1.06
C ARG A 36 0.03 3.83 0.18
N ALA A 37 0.39 5.11 0.10
CA ALA A 37 1.56 5.54 -0.64
C ALA A 37 2.85 5.01 0.02
N GLU A 38 2.92 5.08 1.35
CA GLU A 38 4.04 4.57 2.13
C GLU A 38 4.15 3.04 1.99
N ALA A 39 3.04 2.31 2.05
CA ALA A 39 3.01 0.85 1.88
C ALA A 39 3.57 0.42 0.52
N ILE A 40 3.12 1.09 -0.55
CA ILE A 40 3.60 0.84 -1.91
C ILE A 40 5.09 1.17 -2.03
N ALA A 41 5.52 2.33 -1.53
CA ALA A 41 6.93 2.73 -1.58
C ALA A 41 7.83 1.76 -0.81
N THR A 42 7.42 1.37 0.39
CA THR A 42 8.15 0.48 1.30
C THR A 42 8.35 -0.90 0.68
N VAL A 43 7.27 -1.52 0.17
CA VAL A 43 7.37 -2.87 -0.40
C VAL A 43 8.22 -2.89 -1.67
N ILE A 44 8.13 -1.85 -2.51
CA ILE A 44 8.93 -1.72 -3.73
C ILE A 44 10.41 -1.51 -3.38
N ALA A 45 10.71 -0.64 -2.41
CA ALA A 45 12.08 -0.38 -1.97
C ALA A 45 12.77 -1.65 -1.45
N ALA A 46 12.07 -2.44 -0.63
CA ALA A 46 12.57 -3.67 -0.02
C ALA A 46 12.62 -4.88 -0.97
N ALA A 47 12.03 -4.77 -2.17
CA ALA A 47 11.93 -5.88 -3.10
C ALA A 47 13.31 -6.39 -3.55
N LYS A 48 13.45 -7.72 -3.67
CA LYS A 48 14.63 -8.36 -4.27
C LYS A 48 14.52 -8.35 -5.80
N PRO A 49 15.65 -8.42 -6.54
CA PRO A 49 15.60 -8.64 -7.98
C PRO A 49 14.75 -9.87 -8.33
N GLY A 50 13.89 -9.75 -9.36
CA GLY A 50 12.97 -10.81 -9.77
C GLY A 50 11.70 -10.97 -8.92
N ALA A 51 11.53 -10.18 -7.85
CA ALA A 51 10.30 -10.22 -7.05
C ALA A 51 9.09 -9.69 -7.84
N VAL A 52 7.94 -10.33 -7.65
CA VAL A 52 6.63 -9.85 -8.11
C VAL A 52 5.88 -9.28 -6.93
N ILE A 53 5.30 -8.09 -7.10
CA ILE A 53 4.51 -7.40 -6.09
C ILE A 53 3.10 -7.25 -6.64
N LEU A 54 2.11 -7.74 -5.89
CA LEU A 54 0.69 -7.53 -6.16
C LEU A 54 0.17 -6.39 -5.28
N ILE A 55 -0.37 -5.35 -5.90
CA ILE A 55 -1.14 -4.29 -5.23
C ILE A 55 -2.60 -4.54 -5.58
N ALA A 56 -3.43 -4.84 -4.58
CA ALA A 56 -4.84 -5.19 -4.74
C ALA A 56 -5.75 -4.15 -4.05
N GLY A 57 -7.02 -4.08 -4.47
CA GLY A 57 -8.02 -3.15 -3.95
C GLY A 57 -8.56 -2.21 -5.04
N LYS A 58 -7.85 -1.12 -5.31
CA LYS A 58 -8.32 0.02 -6.15
C LYS A 58 -8.51 -0.26 -7.63
N GLY A 59 -7.63 -1.05 -8.25
CA GLY A 59 -7.64 -1.21 -9.71
C GLY A 59 -7.36 0.11 -10.45
N HIS A 60 -8.33 0.60 -11.22
CA HIS A 60 -8.21 1.83 -12.02
C HIS A 60 -8.78 3.08 -11.32
N GLU A 61 -9.20 2.96 -10.06
CA GLU A 61 -9.61 4.11 -9.26
C GLU A 61 -8.41 5.07 -9.05
N ASN A 62 -8.67 6.35 -9.27
CA ASN A 62 -7.69 7.44 -9.19
C ASN A 62 -7.93 8.36 -7.98
N TYR A 63 -8.60 7.86 -6.95
CA TYR A 63 -8.81 8.56 -5.70
C TYR A 63 -8.73 7.61 -4.49
N GLN A 64 -8.54 8.21 -3.32
CA GLN A 64 -8.70 7.59 -2.03
C GLN A 64 -9.79 8.33 -1.25
N GLU A 65 -10.80 7.61 -0.78
CA GLU A 65 -11.94 8.18 -0.04
C GLU A 65 -11.74 8.00 1.47
N ILE A 66 -11.59 9.12 2.18
CA ILE A 66 -11.38 9.19 3.64
C ILE A 66 -12.38 10.21 4.20
N ASN A 67 -13.19 9.78 5.16
CA ASN A 67 -14.26 10.57 5.77
C ASN A 67 -15.20 11.25 4.76
N GLY A 68 -15.50 10.56 3.65
CA GLY A 68 -16.34 11.07 2.57
C GLY A 68 -15.65 12.04 1.61
N GLU A 69 -14.39 12.40 1.85
CA GLU A 69 -13.58 13.23 0.97
C GLU A 69 -12.75 12.35 0.02
N ARG A 70 -12.82 12.65 -1.28
CA ARG A 70 -12.01 11.98 -2.30
C ARG A 70 -10.75 12.76 -2.58
N GLN A 71 -9.63 12.21 -2.17
CA GLN A 71 -8.30 12.77 -2.43
C GLN A 71 -7.69 12.10 -3.66
N PRO A 72 -7.01 12.84 -4.56
CA PRO A 72 -6.34 12.25 -5.72
C PRO A 72 -5.33 11.19 -5.30
N PHE A 73 -5.45 9.97 -5.83
CA PHE A 73 -4.57 8.86 -5.48
C PHE A 73 -4.62 7.76 -6.56
N SER A 74 -3.46 7.36 -7.08
CA SER A 74 -3.37 6.24 -8.04
C SER A 74 -2.29 5.25 -7.62
N ASP A 75 -2.66 3.96 -7.47
CA ASP A 75 -1.71 2.88 -7.19
C ASP A 75 -0.62 2.81 -8.26
N VAL A 76 -1.00 3.01 -9.54
CA VAL A 76 -0.10 2.92 -10.68
C VAL A 76 0.93 4.05 -10.65
N GLU A 77 0.51 5.27 -10.32
CA GLU A 77 1.42 6.42 -10.25
C GLU A 77 2.41 6.28 -9.08
N HIS A 78 1.93 5.90 -7.90
CA HIS A 78 2.78 5.67 -6.73
C HIS A 78 3.77 4.53 -6.97
N ALA A 79 3.32 3.43 -7.59
CA ALA A 79 4.21 2.31 -7.92
C ALA A 79 5.30 2.72 -8.93
N ARG A 80 4.94 3.45 -9.99
CA ARG A 80 5.90 3.97 -10.97
C ARG A 80 6.92 4.90 -10.32
N ALA A 81 6.47 5.84 -9.49
CA ALA A 81 7.35 6.75 -8.77
C ALA A 81 8.32 6.01 -7.84
N ALA A 82 7.84 5.03 -7.08
CA ALA A 82 8.67 4.22 -6.20
C ALA A 82 9.71 3.38 -6.96
N ILE A 83 9.35 2.80 -8.11
CA ILE A 83 10.28 2.06 -8.98
C ILE A 83 11.37 2.99 -9.52
N LEU A 84 11.01 4.18 -10.00
CA LEU A 84 11.97 5.16 -10.50
C LEU A 84 12.93 5.59 -9.39
N LYS A 85 12.41 5.94 -8.21
CA LYS A 85 13.22 6.30 -7.03
C LYS A 85 14.21 5.18 -6.68
N ARG A 86 13.76 3.93 -6.63
CA ARG A 86 14.60 2.76 -6.34
C ARG A 86 15.69 2.57 -7.40
N SER A 87 15.38 2.80 -8.68
CA SER A 87 16.36 2.71 -9.77
C SER A 87 17.46 3.76 -9.63
N LEU A 88 17.08 5.01 -9.36
CA LEU A 88 18.02 6.12 -9.14
C LEU A 88 18.94 5.86 -7.93
N MET A 89 18.39 5.34 -6.83
CA MET A 89 19.17 5.01 -5.63
C MET A 89 20.18 3.87 -5.86
N ARG A 90 19.89 2.92 -6.77
CA ARG A 90 20.79 1.81 -7.12
C ARG A 90 21.85 2.18 -8.16
N GLY A 91 21.60 3.19 -8.99
CA GLY A 91 22.57 3.70 -9.95
C GLY A 91 23.56 4.72 -9.36
N ALA A 92 23.30 5.20 -8.14
CA ALA A 92 24.14 6.14 -7.41
C ALA A 92 25.19 5.46 -6.50
N THR A 93 25.30 4.13 -6.57
CA THR A 93 26.29 3.29 -5.85
C THR A 93 27.19 2.58 -6.84
#